data_AF-A0A4Y9PCR4-F1
#
_entry.id   AF-A0A4Y9PCR4-F1
#
_cell.length_a   1.000
_cell.length_b   1.000
_cell.length_c   1.000
_cell.angle_alpha   90.00
_cell.angle_beta   90.00
_cell.angle_gamma   90.00
#
_symmetry.space_group_name_H-M   'P 1'
#
loop_
_entity.id
_entity.type
_entity.pdbx_description
1 polymer ?
#
loop_
_entity_poly.entity_id
_entity_poly.type
_entity_poly.pdbx_seq_one_letter_code
_entity_poly.pdbx_strand_id
1 'polypeptide(L)'
;MFRSLRIAVAALALLAAAVSSVRAAEVTFDDTARFLAGMQPSADSPLLPLTREPGWQRHAKFFDGAFAQLEQRQLSKIRDWADVNLAAPRPTMFYMFSGPDFLYANAFYSKASTYVLGALEPVGAVPDLTRLPRGSVGAALYNIERSLGSILSFSFFITKQMKVDLHANQVNGTLPILYVFLARSGKTIRNVEMVALDAKGGMHAAGDNPGPNATHGVRITFAGSDGEARTLYYFSTDLSNAGARNTGFLKFCETLAPGNSLLKSASYLMHSGNFTVVRDWLLANSATIIQDDSGIPLANYGARQWRFFPFGRYLGPIDEFPGRYQERYAELFTRAQPIDFGVGYRWRMHESNLLLAVKVPGSETPPSGEATSSADPTPKPPRPKRLRPPESIPPSPGRFYWFR
;
A
#
# COMPACT_ATOMS: atom_id res chain seq x y z
N MET A 1 42.15 40.16 -46.18
CA MET A 1 40.76 39.66 -46.04
C MET A 1 40.63 38.30 -45.34
N PHE A 2 41.55 37.34 -45.50
CA PHE A 2 41.39 35.99 -44.92
C PHE A 2 41.67 35.84 -43.41
N ARG A 3 42.40 36.77 -42.77
CA ARG A 3 42.64 36.73 -41.31
C ARG A 3 41.44 37.20 -40.48
N SER A 4 40.72 38.23 -40.93
CA SER A 4 39.56 38.78 -40.23
C SER A 4 38.37 37.81 -40.23
N LEU A 5 38.23 36.99 -41.28
CA LEU A 5 37.18 35.98 -41.39
C LEU A 5 37.40 34.79 -40.43
N ARG A 6 38.65 34.42 -40.14
CA ARG A 6 38.97 33.33 -39.18
C ARG A 6 38.72 33.74 -37.73
N ILE A 7 38.92 35.01 -37.39
CA ILE A 7 38.64 35.55 -36.05
C ILE A 7 37.12 35.64 -35.82
N ALA A 8 36.35 36.05 -36.84
CA ALA A 8 34.90 36.12 -36.76
C ALA A 8 34.25 34.73 -36.59
N VAL A 9 34.77 33.70 -37.27
CA VAL A 9 34.29 32.31 -37.14
C VAL A 9 34.67 31.70 -35.78
N ALA A 10 35.86 32.01 -35.25
CA ALA A 10 36.25 31.58 -33.91
C ALA A 10 35.42 32.24 -32.80
N ALA A 11 35.07 33.53 -32.95
CA ALA A 11 34.21 34.24 -32.01
C ALA A 11 32.75 33.74 -32.05
N LEU A 12 32.23 33.38 -33.23
CA LEU A 12 30.90 32.78 -33.35
C LEU A 12 30.83 31.36 -32.78
N ALA A 13 31.91 30.57 -32.90
CA ALA A 13 31.99 29.23 -32.32
C ALA A 13 32.11 29.27 -30.78
N LEU A 14 32.80 30.28 -30.23
CA LEU A 14 32.86 30.52 -28.78
C LEU A 14 31.54 31.06 -28.20
N LEU A 15 30.79 31.88 -28.96
CA LEU A 15 29.43 32.26 -28.56
C LEU A 15 28.44 31.09 -28.69
N ALA A 16 28.56 30.24 -29.71
CA ALA A 16 27.68 29.07 -29.87
C ALA A 16 27.94 27.97 -28.80
N ALA A 17 29.17 27.84 -28.30
CA ALA A 17 29.49 26.96 -27.18
C ALA A 17 28.96 27.48 -25.82
N ALA A 18 28.77 28.79 -25.69
CA ALA A 18 28.24 29.42 -24.46
C ALA A 18 26.71 29.35 -24.34
N VAL A 19 25.99 28.93 -25.38
CA VAL A 19 24.53 28.66 -25.34
C VAL A 19 24.25 27.16 -25.24
N SER A 20 25.17 26.41 -24.61
CA SER A 20 24.73 25.21 -23.89
C SER A 20 23.84 25.74 -22.78
N SER A 21 22.52 25.76 -23.02
CA SER A 21 21.53 26.09 -22.01
C SER A 21 21.83 25.24 -20.79
N VAL A 22 22.50 25.84 -19.81
CA VAL A 22 22.56 25.37 -18.43
C VAL A 22 21.12 25.44 -17.99
N ARG A 23 20.35 24.39 -18.30
CA ARG A 23 19.06 24.20 -17.68
C ARG A 23 19.37 24.18 -16.19
N ALA A 24 18.89 25.18 -15.46
CA ALA A 24 19.02 25.19 -14.02
C ALA A 24 18.54 23.82 -13.54
N ALA A 25 19.39 23.08 -12.80
CA ALA A 25 19.01 21.78 -12.30
C ALA A 25 17.73 21.96 -11.49
N GLU A 26 16.64 21.31 -11.91
CA GLU A 26 15.37 21.34 -11.20
C GLU A 26 15.41 20.28 -10.10
N VAL A 27 14.96 20.63 -8.90
CA VAL A 27 14.80 19.65 -7.83
C VAL A 27 13.74 18.64 -8.25
N THR A 28 14.13 17.39 -8.39
CA THR A 28 13.19 16.32 -8.73
C THR A 28 12.37 15.88 -7.51
N PHE A 29 11.26 15.18 -7.75
CA PHE A 29 10.51 14.53 -6.66
C PHE A 29 11.38 13.53 -5.91
N ASP A 30 12.23 12.79 -6.63
CA ASP A 30 13.15 11.83 -6.02
C ASP A 30 14.24 12.51 -5.19
N ASP A 31 14.82 13.62 -5.64
CA ASP A 31 15.78 14.39 -4.85
C ASP A 31 15.18 14.85 -3.53
N THR A 32 13.94 15.35 -3.60
CA THR A 32 13.20 15.76 -2.41
C THR A 32 12.96 14.57 -1.49
N ALA A 33 12.50 13.44 -2.03
CA ALA A 33 12.25 12.23 -1.25
C ALA A 33 13.52 11.70 -0.57
N ARG A 34 14.63 11.63 -1.30
CA ARG A 34 15.94 11.23 -0.78
C ARG A 34 16.42 12.19 0.30
N PHE A 35 16.32 13.50 0.08
CA PHE A 35 16.71 14.50 1.06
C PHE A 35 15.90 14.37 2.37
N LEU A 36 14.57 14.25 2.28
CA LEU A 36 13.69 14.04 3.43
C LEU A 36 13.94 12.69 4.12
N ALA A 37 14.43 11.69 3.38
CA ALA A 37 14.80 10.38 3.88
C ALA A 37 16.24 10.32 4.46
N GLY A 38 16.93 11.45 4.57
CA GLY A 38 18.31 11.48 5.03
C GLY A 38 19.30 10.79 4.08
N MET A 39 18.92 10.64 2.81
CA MET A 39 19.73 10.05 1.75
C MET A 39 20.27 11.15 0.84
N GLN A 40 21.48 10.97 0.31
CA GLN A 40 22.05 11.95 -0.63
C GLN A 40 21.15 12.09 -1.87
N PRO A 41 20.72 13.31 -2.26
CA PRO A 41 20.03 13.55 -3.53
C PRO A 41 21.00 13.32 -4.71
N SER A 42 20.53 13.52 -5.93
CA SER A 42 21.39 13.47 -7.12
C SER A 42 22.55 14.48 -7.04
N ALA A 43 23.66 14.18 -7.71
CA ALA A 43 24.90 14.97 -7.62
C ALA A 43 24.76 16.39 -8.16
N ASP A 44 23.81 16.62 -9.07
CA ASP A 44 23.45 17.90 -9.66
C ASP A 44 22.26 18.57 -8.96
N SER A 45 21.67 17.93 -7.94
CA SER A 45 20.52 18.46 -7.24
C SER A 45 20.82 19.80 -6.55
N PRO A 46 19.94 20.82 -6.69
CA PRO A 46 20.02 22.03 -5.89
C PRO A 46 19.91 21.82 -4.38
N LEU A 47 19.46 20.63 -3.92
CA LEU A 47 19.41 20.27 -2.51
C LEU A 47 20.78 19.81 -1.96
N LEU A 48 21.74 19.47 -2.81
CA LEU A 48 23.05 18.95 -2.39
C LEU A 48 23.80 19.88 -1.41
N PRO A 49 23.81 21.22 -1.56
CA PRO A 49 24.46 22.09 -0.58
C PRO A 49 23.86 21.99 0.83
N LEU A 50 22.54 21.73 0.94
CA LEU A 50 21.84 21.60 2.22
C LEU A 50 22.24 20.33 2.97
N THR A 51 22.77 19.29 2.29
CA THR A 51 23.23 18.06 2.96
C THR A 51 24.53 18.23 3.73
N ARG A 52 25.20 19.38 3.57
CA ARG A 52 26.39 19.75 4.34
C ARG A 52 26.05 20.36 5.70
N GLU A 53 24.78 20.71 5.94
CA GLU A 53 24.37 21.25 7.22
C GLU A 53 24.44 20.18 8.32
N PRO A 54 25.00 20.50 9.51
CA PRO A 54 25.08 19.54 10.61
C PRO A 54 23.73 18.96 11.04
N GLY A 55 22.65 19.74 10.91
CA GLY A 55 21.29 19.31 11.17
C GLY A 55 20.86 18.15 10.26
N TRP A 56 21.12 18.27 8.96
CA TRP A 56 20.81 17.23 7.99
C TRP A 56 21.69 15.99 8.18
N GLN A 57 22.99 16.15 8.46
CA GLN A 57 23.89 15.00 8.67
C GLN A 57 23.48 14.15 9.90
N ARG A 58 23.02 14.81 10.97
CA ARG A 58 22.46 14.12 12.14
C ARG A 58 21.17 13.39 11.80
N HIS A 59 20.28 14.03 11.06
CA HIS A 59 19.04 13.42 10.57
C HIS A 59 19.32 12.17 9.72
N ALA A 60 20.23 12.27 8.75
CA ALA A 60 20.69 11.17 7.91
C ALA A 60 21.20 9.98 8.74
N LYS A 61 22.12 10.24 9.68
CA LYS A 61 22.66 9.19 10.56
C LYS A 61 21.58 8.52 11.42
N PHE A 62 20.62 9.30 11.93
CA PHE A 62 19.51 8.77 12.70
C PHE A 62 18.63 7.83 11.85
N PHE A 63 18.22 8.26 10.65
CA PHE A 63 17.43 7.44 9.75
C PHE A 63 18.17 6.20 9.25
N ASP A 64 19.48 6.30 8.98
CA ASP A 64 20.31 5.14 8.64
C ASP A 64 20.25 4.06 9.71
N GLY A 65 20.45 4.43 10.98
CA GLY A 65 20.32 3.49 12.09
C GLY A 65 18.91 2.92 12.24
N ALA A 66 17.89 3.79 12.25
CA ALA A 66 16.51 3.39 12.51
C ALA A 66 15.95 2.46 11.43
N PHE A 67 16.15 2.79 10.14
CA PHE A 67 15.67 1.96 9.04
C PHE A 67 16.49 0.69 8.86
N ALA A 68 17.81 0.71 9.11
CA ALA A 68 18.59 -0.54 9.10
C ALA A 68 18.08 -1.52 10.17
N GLN A 69 17.75 -1.00 11.36
CA GLN A 69 17.20 -1.82 12.44
C GLN A 69 15.78 -2.33 12.12
N LEU A 70 14.92 -1.50 11.52
CA LEU A 70 13.58 -1.92 11.08
C LEU A 70 13.65 -2.99 9.99
N GLU A 71 14.52 -2.77 9.00
CA GLU A 71 14.76 -3.69 7.89
C GLU A 71 15.20 -5.06 8.41
N GLN A 72 16.23 -5.11 9.26
CA GLN A 72 16.77 -6.36 9.81
C GLN A 72 15.78 -7.08 10.73
N ARG A 73 15.06 -6.34 11.58
CA ARG A 73 14.16 -6.95 12.58
C ARG A 73 12.85 -7.43 12.00
N GLN A 74 12.33 -6.78 10.95
CA GLN A 74 10.94 -6.96 10.52
C GLN A 74 10.79 -7.08 9.01
N LEU A 75 11.17 -6.05 8.24
CA LEU A 75 10.74 -5.96 6.84
C LEU A 75 11.37 -7.05 5.95
N SER A 76 12.62 -7.45 6.18
CA SER A 76 13.24 -8.57 5.44
C SER A 76 12.52 -9.88 5.69
N LYS A 77 12.27 -10.19 6.96
CA LYS A 77 11.56 -11.40 7.39
C LYS A 77 10.12 -11.46 6.88
N ILE A 78 9.45 -10.31 6.80
CA ILE A 78 8.11 -10.21 6.20
C ILE A 78 8.16 -10.55 4.70
N ARG A 79 9.17 -10.07 3.98
CA ARG A 79 9.33 -10.39 2.55
C ARG A 79 9.65 -11.87 2.35
N ASP A 80 10.54 -12.44 3.15
CA ASP A 80 10.84 -13.87 3.12
C ASP A 80 9.59 -14.72 3.41
N TRP A 81 8.81 -14.32 4.42
CA TRP A 81 7.53 -14.95 4.73
C TRP A 81 6.54 -14.81 3.56
N ALA A 82 6.44 -13.62 2.95
CA ALA A 82 5.52 -13.37 1.85
C ALA A 82 5.88 -14.19 0.60
N ASP A 83 7.17 -14.34 0.29
CA ASP A 83 7.62 -15.13 -0.86
C ASP A 83 7.30 -16.62 -0.73
N VAL A 84 7.27 -17.15 0.50
CA VAL A 84 6.89 -18.54 0.78
C VAL A 84 5.36 -18.73 0.78
N ASN A 85 4.61 -17.78 1.36
CA ASN A 85 3.20 -17.98 1.68
C ASN A 85 2.23 -17.42 0.62
N LEU A 86 2.67 -16.50 -0.23
CA LEU A 86 1.84 -15.88 -1.27
C LEU A 86 2.12 -16.49 -2.65
N ALA A 87 1.34 -17.51 -3.01
CA ALA A 87 1.50 -18.27 -4.24
C ALA A 87 1.03 -17.55 -5.53
N ALA A 88 0.11 -16.59 -5.43
CA ALA A 88 -0.52 -15.93 -6.59
C ALA A 88 -0.53 -14.41 -6.41
N PRO A 89 0.44 -13.68 -7.00
CA PRO A 89 0.44 -12.23 -6.95
C PRO A 89 -0.77 -11.66 -7.68
N ARG A 90 -1.31 -10.55 -7.16
CA ARG A 90 -2.31 -9.72 -7.82
C ARG A 90 -1.65 -8.38 -8.16
N PRO A 91 -2.03 -7.73 -9.28
CA PRO A 91 -1.46 -6.44 -9.65
C PRO A 91 -1.81 -5.36 -8.63
N THR A 92 -3.01 -5.44 -8.04
CA THR A 92 -3.51 -4.47 -7.08
C THR A 92 -3.43 -4.99 -5.65
N MET A 93 -3.00 -4.12 -4.73
CA MET A 93 -3.22 -4.30 -3.30
C MET A 93 -4.00 -3.12 -2.69
N PHE A 94 -4.88 -3.44 -1.74
CA PHE A 94 -5.70 -2.50 -0.99
C PHE A 94 -5.24 -2.48 0.47
N TYR A 95 -5.04 -1.30 1.03
CA TYR A 95 -4.69 -1.14 2.44
C TYR A 95 -5.59 -0.11 3.11
N MET A 96 -6.63 -0.64 3.75
CA MET A 96 -7.63 0.13 4.47
C MET A 96 -7.14 0.46 5.87
N PHE A 97 -7.43 1.66 6.35
CA PHE A 97 -6.95 2.17 7.65
C PHE A 97 -5.42 2.20 7.74
N SER A 98 -4.76 2.49 6.61
CA SER A 98 -3.31 2.33 6.44
C SER A 98 -2.45 3.41 7.06
N GLY A 99 -2.99 4.62 7.26
CA GLY A 99 -2.14 5.80 7.34
C GLY A 99 -1.20 5.89 6.12
N PRO A 100 -0.01 6.48 6.22
CA PRO A 100 0.96 6.51 5.15
C PRO A 100 1.80 5.22 5.05
N ASP A 101 1.34 4.06 5.56
CA ASP A 101 2.19 2.86 5.71
C ASP A 101 2.47 2.12 4.38
N PHE A 102 3.33 2.69 3.55
CA PHE A 102 3.83 2.01 2.35
C PHE A 102 4.82 0.88 2.68
N LEU A 103 5.56 0.96 3.80
CA LEU A 103 6.60 -0.01 4.15
C LEU A 103 6.03 -1.42 4.26
N TYR A 104 4.97 -1.61 5.05
CA TYR A 104 4.37 -2.92 5.22
C TYR A 104 3.56 -3.35 3.99
N ALA A 105 2.95 -2.41 3.27
CA ALA A 105 2.30 -2.72 1.99
C ALA A 105 3.29 -3.33 0.99
N ASN A 106 4.45 -2.69 0.82
CA ASN A 106 5.53 -3.15 -0.05
C ASN A 106 6.23 -4.42 0.49
N ALA A 107 6.34 -4.59 1.81
CA ALA A 107 6.94 -5.79 2.38
C ALA A 107 6.07 -7.04 2.19
N PHE A 108 4.77 -6.96 2.49
CA PHE A 108 3.84 -8.09 2.30
C PHE A 108 3.50 -8.34 0.82
N TYR A 109 3.38 -7.28 0.02
CA TYR A 109 2.93 -7.37 -1.38
C TYR A 109 3.91 -6.68 -2.34
N SER A 110 5.18 -7.06 -2.29
CA SER A 110 6.28 -6.48 -3.11
C SER A 110 6.07 -6.64 -4.62
N LYS A 111 5.26 -7.63 -5.03
CA LYS A 111 4.95 -7.96 -6.43
C LYS A 111 3.74 -7.18 -6.99
N ALA A 112 3.06 -6.37 -6.19
CA ALA A 112 1.98 -5.52 -6.69
C ALA A 112 2.53 -4.38 -7.56
N SER A 113 1.82 -4.05 -8.63
CA SER A 113 2.11 -2.89 -9.48
C SER A 113 1.29 -1.66 -9.11
N THR A 114 0.16 -1.87 -8.42
CA THR A 114 -0.73 -0.82 -7.94
C THR A 114 -1.01 -0.99 -6.45
N TYR A 115 -0.74 0.04 -5.67
CA TYR A 115 -1.01 0.12 -4.24
C TYR A 115 -2.10 1.16 -4.03
N VAL A 116 -3.17 0.83 -3.30
CA VAL A 116 -4.25 1.76 -2.96
C VAL A 116 -4.41 1.81 -1.44
N LEU A 117 -3.96 2.91 -0.84
CA LEU A 117 -4.04 3.19 0.58
C LEU A 117 -5.20 4.15 0.85
N GLY A 118 -6.03 3.83 1.83
CA GLY A 118 -7.13 4.68 2.28
C GLY A 118 -7.13 4.86 3.80
N ALA A 119 -7.07 6.11 4.26
CA ALA A 119 -7.10 6.45 5.68
C ALA A 119 -7.58 7.90 5.89
N LEU A 120 -7.75 8.34 7.14
CA LEU A 120 -8.33 9.65 7.46
C LEU A 120 -7.33 10.81 7.34
N GLU A 121 -6.04 10.52 7.32
CA GLU A 121 -5.02 11.55 7.38
C GLU A 121 -4.99 12.38 6.10
N PRO A 122 -4.72 13.69 6.19
CA PRO A 122 -4.68 14.53 5.02
C PRO A 122 -3.45 14.21 4.16
N VAL A 123 -3.58 14.35 2.84
CA VAL A 123 -2.45 14.20 1.90
C VAL A 123 -1.33 15.19 2.23
N GLY A 124 -1.70 16.45 2.51
CA GLY A 124 -0.76 17.55 2.74
C GLY A 124 0.03 17.93 1.49
N ALA A 125 1.15 18.61 1.69
CA ALA A 125 2.04 19.05 0.62
C ALA A 125 3.51 18.91 1.02
N VAL A 126 4.37 18.74 0.02
CA VAL A 126 5.83 18.78 0.21
C VAL A 126 6.31 20.19 -0.15
N PRO A 127 6.85 20.97 0.81
CA PRO A 127 7.32 22.32 0.51
C PRO A 127 8.57 22.29 -0.38
N ASP A 128 8.75 23.34 -1.17
CA ASP A 128 10.02 23.56 -1.89
C ASP A 128 11.13 23.86 -0.87
N LEU A 129 11.96 22.84 -0.62
CA LEU A 129 13.03 22.89 0.38
C LEU A 129 14.10 23.94 0.04
N THR A 130 14.23 24.35 -1.22
CA THR A 130 15.17 25.40 -1.65
C THR A 130 14.69 26.80 -1.28
N ARG A 131 13.39 26.96 -1.03
CA ARG A 131 12.74 28.24 -0.70
C ARG A 131 12.43 28.40 0.78
N LEU A 132 12.73 27.39 1.59
CA LEU A 132 12.51 27.47 3.02
C LEU A 132 13.44 28.52 3.66
N PRO A 133 12.96 29.33 4.62
CA PRO A 133 13.81 30.25 5.35
C PRO A 133 14.96 29.50 6.04
N ARG A 134 16.16 30.08 6.04
CA ARG A 134 17.34 29.51 6.71
C ARG A 134 17.00 29.11 8.15
N GLY A 135 17.35 27.88 8.53
CA GLY A 135 17.02 27.30 9.84
C GLY A 135 15.68 26.55 9.92
N SER A 136 14.78 26.71 8.94
CA SER A 136 13.47 26.00 8.92
C SER A 136 13.57 24.55 8.47
N VAL A 137 14.61 24.21 7.68
CA VAL A 137 14.88 22.85 7.20
C VAL A 137 15.09 21.89 8.38
N GLY A 138 15.84 22.30 9.41
CA GLY A 138 16.06 21.48 10.60
C GLY A 138 14.76 21.17 11.36
N ALA A 139 13.88 22.16 11.51
CA ALA A 139 12.57 21.96 12.14
C ALA A 139 11.66 21.04 11.31
N ALA A 140 11.67 21.21 9.98
CA ALA A 140 10.96 20.34 9.06
C ALA A 140 11.41 18.87 9.18
N LEU A 141 12.72 18.61 9.17
CA LEU A 141 13.28 17.27 9.33
C LEU A 141 12.95 16.65 10.70
N TYR A 142 13.02 17.45 11.78
CA TYR A 142 12.66 16.98 13.11
C TYR A 142 11.17 16.56 13.22
N ASN A 143 10.25 17.26 12.54
CA ASN A 143 8.84 16.85 12.52
C ASN A 143 8.65 15.50 11.81
N ILE A 144 9.43 15.22 10.77
CA ILE A 144 9.41 13.93 10.08
C ILE A 144 9.93 12.84 11.02
N GLU A 145 11.06 13.07 11.71
CA GLU A 145 11.60 12.12 12.70
C GLU A 145 10.56 11.77 13.77
N ARG A 146 9.87 12.78 14.31
CA ARG A 146 8.83 12.60 15.31
C ARG A 146 7.64 11.81 14.77
N SER A 147 7.13 12.19 13.59
CA SER A 147 6.01 11.51 12.92
C SER A 147 6.30 10.03 12.65
N LEU A 148 7.56 9.70 12.37
CA LEU A 148 8.02 8.34 12.08
C LEU A 148 8.44 7.56 13.33
N GLY A 149 8.59 8.20 14.48
CA GLY A 149 9.10 7.55 15.70
C GLY A 149 8.32 6.31 16.09
N SER A 150 6.97 6.36 16.02
CA SER A 150 6.12 5.22 16.40
C SER A 150 6.23 4.04 15.43
N ILE A 151 6.15 4.28 14.12
CA ILE A 151 6.21 3.20 13.12
C ILE A 151 7.59 2.55 13.07
N LEU A 152 8.66 3.33 13.23
CA LEU A 152 10.05 2.84 13.30
C LEU A 152 10.33 2.04 14.58
N SER A 153 9.60 2.32 15.67
CA SER A 153 9.80 1.65 16.96
C SER A 153 8.86 0.47 17.20
N PHE A 154 7.62 0.56 16.71
CA PHE A 154 6.50 -0.27 17.17
C PHE A 154 5.71 -0.97 16.07
N SER A 155 6.12 -0.89 14.79
CA SER A 155 5.38 -1.50 13.66
C SER A 155 4.04 -0.83 13.31
N PHE A 156 3.60 0.18 14.03
CA PHE A 156 2.36 0.90 13.74
C PHE A 156 2.43 2.38 14.08
N PHE A 157 1.56 3.17 13.46
CA PHE A 157 1.36 4.56 13.83
C PHE A 157 0.33 4.71 14.95
N ILE A 158 0.57 5.65 15.87
CA ILE A 158 -0.39 5.99 16.92
C ILE A 158 -1.29 7.12 16.40
N THR A 159 -2.58 6.85 16.20
CA THR A 159 -3.54 7.81 15.59
C THR A 159 -3.57 9.17 16.30
N LYS A 160 -3.51 9.19 17.63
CA LYS A 160 -3.44 10.44 18.42
C LYS A 160 -2.20 11.26 18.09
N GLN A 161 -1.06 10.58 17.91
CA GLN A 161 0.21 11.21 17.56
C GLN A 161 0.17 11.71 16.10
N MET A 162 -0.36 10.91 15.18
CA MET A 162 -0.54 11.30 13.76
C MET A 162 -1.37 12.56 13.60
N LYS A 163 -2.47 12.70 14.36
CA LYS A 163 -3.30 13.90 14.32
C LYS A 163 -2.53 15.17 14.70
N VAL A 164 -1.55 15.07 15.60
CA VAL A 164 -0.71 16.20 15.99
C VAL A 164 0.41 16.41 14.96
N ASP A 165 1.12 15.34 14.64
CA ASP A 165 2.37 15.43 13.89
C ASP A 165 2.14 15.72 12.39
N LEU A 166 1.05 15.20 11.80
CA LEU A 166 0.71 15.44 10.39
C LEU A 166 -0.02 16.77 10.14
N HIS A 167 -0.43 17.48 11.20
CA HIS A 167 -1.04 18.80 11.10
C HIS A 167 -0.09 19.94 11.50
N ALA A 168 1.11 19.63 11.98
CA ALA A 168 2.07 20.62 12.45
C ALA A 168 2.97 21.15 11.32
N ASN A 169 3.16 22.47 11.29
CA ASN A 169 4.23 23.17 10.54
C ASN A 169 4.15 23.08 9.00
N GLN A 170 5.27 23.42 8.33
CA GLN A 170 5.39 23.58 6.87
C GLN A 170 5.52 22.26 6.10
N VAL A 171 5.86 21.15 6.78
CA VAL A 171 5.84 19.79 6.23
C VAL A 171 4.69 19.06 6.91
N ASN A 172 3.56 18.93 6.20
CA ASN A 172 2.33 18.40 6.76
C ASN A 172 1.75 17.28 5.87
N GLY A 173 0.85 16.50 6.46
CA GLY A 173 0.16 15.38 5.82
C GLY A 173 1.03 14.17 5.52
N THR A 174 0.43 13.21 4.83
CA THR A 174 1.02 11.90 4.55
C THR A 174 2.04 11.91 3.41
N LEU A 175 1.98 12.86 2.48
CA LEU A 175 2.83 12.87 1.30
C LEU A 175 4.34 12.94 1.61
N PRO A 176 4.84 13.80 2.52
CA PRO A 176 6.24 13.78 2.94
C PRO A 176 6.67 12.44 3.56
N ILE A 177 5.76 11.77 4.27
CA ILE A 177 6.03 10.46 4.89
C ILE A 177 6.11 9.36 3.84
N LEU A 178 5.21 9.38 2.85
CA LEU A 178 5.23 8.48 1.70
C LEU A 178 6.52 8.63 0.89
N TYR A 179 7.00 9.87 0.72
CA TYR A 179 8.30 10.13 0.07
C TYR A 179 9.44 9.42 0.79
N VAL A 180 9.50 9.57 2.12
CA VAL A 180 10.53 8.91 2.95
C VAL A 180 10.44 7.40 2.80
N PHE A 181 9.25 6.80 2.90
CA PHE A 181 9.09 5.36 2.81
C PHE A 181 9.42 4.78 1.45
N LEU A 182 9.05 5.46 0.36
CA LEU A 182 9.43 5.06 -0.98
C LEU A 182 10.96 5.06 -1.13
N ALA A 183 11.63 6.17 -0.77
CA ALA A 183 13.08 6.29 -0.86
C ALA A 183 13.81 5.24 0.01
N ARG A 184 13.40 5.08 1.26
CA ARG A 184 13.99 4.10 2.21
C ARG A 184 13.68 2.65 1.85
N SER A 185 12.67 2.39 1.02
CA SER A 185 12.38 1.07 0.45
C SER A 185 13.10 0.82 -0.89
N GLY A 186 14.07 1.66 -1.25
CA GLY A 186 14.83 1.55 -2.49
C GLY A 186 14.00 1.86 -3.74
N LYS A 187 12.95 2.68 -3.62
CA LYS A 187 12.13 3.13 -4.74
C LYS A 187 12.56 4.52 -5.21
N THR A 188 12.43 4.74 -6.50
CA THR A 188 12.68 6.05 -7.14
C THR A 188 11.36 6.68 -7.55
N ILE A 189 11.07 7.89 -7.08
CA ILE A 189 9.84 8.61 -7.43
C ILE A 189 9.99 9.25 -8.82
N ARG A 190 9.07 8.94 -9.73
CA ARG A 190 9.06 9.46 -11.10
C ARG A 190 8.11 10.64 -11.25
N ASN A 191 6.92 10.53 -10.67
CA ASN A 191 5.90 11.58 -10.77
C ASN A 191 4.99 11.59 -9.56
N VAL A 192 4.45 12.76 -9.24
CA VAL A 192 3.50 12.97 -8.14
C VAL A 192 2.40 13.91 -8.61
N GLU A 193 1.16 13.44 -8.52
CA GLU A 193 -0.01 14.16 -9.01
C GLU A 193 -1.07 14.21 -7.91
N MET A 194 -1.52 15.42 -7.57
CA MET A 194 -2.69 15.59 -6.71
C MET A 194 -3.93 15.19 -7.52
N VAL A 195 -4.76 14.33 -6.94
CA VAL A 195 -5.96 13.78 -7.59
C VAL A 195 -7.15 13.89 -6.64
N ALA A 196 -8.35 13.79 -7.20
CA ALA A 196 -9.57 13.64 -6.42
C ALA A 196 -10.50 12.59 -7.04
N LEU A 197 -11.28 11.90 -6.22
CA LEU A 197 -12.36 11.03 -6.69
C LEU A 197 -13.69 11.76 -6.55
N ASP A 198 -14.51 11.73 -7.59
CA ASP A 198 -15.91 12.12 -7.49
C ASP A 198 -16.75 11.06 -6.75
N ALA A 199 -18.02 11.35 -6.49
CA ALA A 199 -18.92 10.42 -5.78
C ALA A 199 -19.21 9.10 -6.54
N LYS A 200 -18.86 8.99 -7.82
CA LYS A 200 -18.97 7.78 -8.65
C LYS A 200 -17.67 6.98 -8.69
N GLY A 201 -16.59 7.50 -8.10
CA GLY A 201 -15.26 6.88 -8.15
C GLY A 201 -14.44 7.26 -9.38
N GLY A 202 -14.90 8.24 -10.17
CA GLY A 202 -14.13 8.81 -11.28
C GLY A 202 -12.97 9.65 -10.75
N MET A 203 -11.79 9.50 -11.34
CA MET A 203 -10.59 10.24 -10.95
C MET A 203 -10.46 11.54 -11.74
N HIS A 204 -10.17 12.62 -11.02
CA HIS A 204 -10.01 13.98 -11.54
C HIS A 204 -8.61 14.50 -11.19
N ALA A 205 -8.05 15.33 -12.07
CA ALA A 205 -6.75 15.94 -11.87
C ALA A 205 -6.85 17.17 -10.95
N ALA A 206 -5.70 17.67 -10.50
CA ALA A 206 -5.64 18.90 -9.72
C ALA A 206 -6.25 20.08 -10.49
N GLY A 207 -7.20 20.78 -9.87
CA GLY A 207 -7.85 21.96 -10.46
C GLY A 207 -9.23 21.68 -11.07
N ASP A 208 -9.59 20.40 -11.27
CA ASP A 208 -10.96 20.02 -11.64
C ASP A 208 -11.93 20.26 -10.47
N ASN A 209 -13.24 20.35 -10.77
CA ASN A 209 -14.30 20.37 -9.77
C ASN A 209 -14.93 18.96 -9.66
N PRO A 210 -14.40 18.07 -8.79
CA PRO A 210 -14.91 16.70 -8.60
C PRO A 210 -16.30 16.63 -7.96
N GLY A 211 -16.89 17.79 -7.63
CA GLY A 211 -18.21 17.89 -6.99
C GLY A 211 -18.17 17.73 -5.47
N PRO A 212 -19.35 17.75 -4.82
CA PRO A 212 -19.46 17.57 -3.38
C PRO A 212 -19.02 16.16 -2.96
N ASN A 213 -18.49 16.04 -1.75
CA ASN A 213 -17.97 14.78 -1.18
C ASN A 213 -16.78 14.17 -1.93
N ALA A 214 -16.03 14.99 -2.66
CA ALA A 214 -14.83 14.54 -3.33
C ALA A 214 -13.81 13.97 -2.33
N THR A 215 -13.19 12.86 -2.71
CA THR A 215 -12.13 12.23 -1.93
C THR A 215 -10.78 12.67 -2.48
N HIS A 216 -10.08 13.52 -1.74
CA HIS A 216 -8.77 14.02 -2.15
C HIS A 216 -7.67 12.98 -1.91
N GLY A 217 -6.71 12.93 -2.82
CA GLY A 217 -5.63 11.98 -2.79
C GLY A 217 -4.41 12.43 -3.58
N VAL A 218 -3.47 11.50 -3.70
CA VAL A 218 -2.26 11.65 -4.51
C VAL A 218 -1.99 10.35 -5.27
N ARG A 219 -1.57 10.50 -6.53
CA ARG A 219 -1.02 9.44 -7.36
C ARG A 219 0.49 9.62 -7.43
N ILE A 220 1.24 8.63 -6.98
CA ILE A 220 2.70 8.60 -7.04
C ILE A 220 3.11 7.47 -7.98
N THR A 221 3.77 7.84 -9.08
CA THR A 221 4.42 6.88 -9.97
C THR A 221 5.86 6.70 -9.52
N PHE A 222 6.28 5.45 -9.30
CA PHE A 222 7.62 5.12 -8.83
C PHE A 222 8.16 3.87 -9.55
N ALA A 223 9.45 3.60 -9.38
CA ALA A 223 10.09 2.38 -9.88
C ALA A 223 10.96 1.74 -8.80
N GLY A 224 11.10 0.41 -8.85
CA GLY A 224 12.10 -0.32 -8.08
C GLY A 224 13.44 -0.40 -8.83
N SER A 225 14.35 -1.24 -8.33
CA SER A 225 15.63 -1.53 -8.98
C SER A 225 15.48 -2.21 -10.35
N ASP A 226 14.33 -2.83 -10.61
CA ASP A 226 13.97 -3.42 -11.90
C ASP A 226 13.56 -2.37 -12.95
N GLY A 227 13.39 -1.10 -12.56
CA GLY A 227 12.98 -0.03 -13.47
C GLY A 227 11.49 -0.04 -13.84
N GLU A 228 10.75 -1.07 -13.45
CA GLU A 228 9.33 -1.22 -13.77
C GLU A 228 8.48 -0.19 -13.03
N ALA A 229 7.62 0.50 -13.80
CA ALA A 229 6.73 1.53 -13.29
C ALA A 229 5.63 0.90 -12.42
N ARG A 230 5.43 1.51 -11.24
CA ARG A 230 4.41 1.14 -10.26
C ARG A 230 3.70 2.39 -9.79
N THR A 231 2.49 2.20 -9.29
CA THR A 231 1.63 3.30 -8.84
C THR A 231 1.22 3.11 -7.39
N LEU A 232 1.38 4.17 -6.60
CA LEU A 232 0.80 4.29 -5.26
C LEU A 232 -0.27 5.37 -5.29
N TYR A 233 -1.50 4.97 -4.95
CA TYR A 233 -2.59 5.87 -4.63
C TYR A 233 -2.72 5.96 -3.11
N TYR A 234 -2.78 7.18 -2.60
CA TYR A 234 -3.20 7.45 -1.23
C TYR A 234 -4.41 8.40 -1.25
N PHE A 235 -5.49 8.01 -0.59
CA PHE A 235 -6.71 8.82 -0.49
C PHE A 235 -7.04 9.10 0.98
N SER A 236 -7.31 10.37 1.27
CA SER A 236 -7.85 10.82 2.55
C SER A 236 -9.37 10.60 2.54
N THR A 237 -9.84 9.57 3.24
CA THR A 237 -11.21 9.08 3.15
C THR A 237 -11.74 8.53 4.48
N ASP A 238 -13.01 8.80 4.75
CA ASP A 238 -13.73 8.19 5.87
C ASP A 238 -14.30 6.83 5.44
N LEU A 239 -13.80 5.77 6.06
CA LEU A 239 -14.24 4.39 5.82
C LEU A 239 -15.39 3.95 6.73
N SER A 240 -15.94 4.85 7.55
CA SER A 240 -17.20 4.60 8.25
C SER A 240 -18.31 4.28 7.26
N ASN A 241 -19.36 3.62 7.71
CA ASN A 241 -20.54 3.29 6.90
C ASN A 241 -21.16 4.51 6.21
N ALA A 242 -21.05 5.71 6.80
CA ALA A 242 -21.52 6.94 6.17
C ALA A 242 -20.54 7.39 5.08
N GLY A 243 -19.25 7.53 5.42
CA GLY A 243 -18.21 7.95 4.47
C GLY A 243 -18.05 7.01 3.29
N ALA A 244 -17.99 5.70 3.54
CA ALA A 244 -17.83 4.66 2.52
C ALA A 244 -18.98 4.59 1.51
N ARG A 245 -20.19 5.02 1.90
CA ARG A 245 -21.36 5.10 0.98
C ARG A 245 -21.41 6.41 0.22
N ASN A 246 -20.97 7.50 0.85
CA ASN A 246 -21.10 8.85 0.31
C ASN A 246 -19.93 9.26 -0.60
N THR A 247 -18.77 8.62 -0.43
CA THR A 247 -17.57 8.87 -1.23
C THR A 247 -17.44 7.89 -2.40
N GLY A 248 -16.62 8.25 -3.40
CA GLY A 248 -16.31 7.37 -4.53
C GLY A 248 -15.18 6.37 -4.29
N PHE A 249 -14.56 6.37 -3.10
CA PHE A 249 -13.33 5.62 -2.86
C PHE A 249 -13.48 4.10 -3.09
N LEU A 250 -14.51 3.46 -2.51
CA LEU A 250 -14.71 2.02 -2.72
C LEU A 250 -15.10 1.68 -4.17
N LYS A 251 -15.79 2.60 -4.88
CA LYS A 251 -16.13 2.45 -6.30
C LYS A 251 -14.88 2.52 -7.18
N PHE A 252 -13.95 3.42 -6.87
CA PHE A 252 -12.63 3.45 -7.51
C PHE A 252 -11.85 2.15 -7.24
N CYS A 253 -11.82 1.68 -6.00
CA CYS A 253 -11.15 0.42 -5.68
C CYS A 253 -11.77 -0.77 -6.43
N GLU A 254 -13.09 -0.76 -6.66
CA GLU A 254 -13.80 -1.81 -7.40
C GLU A 254 -13.34 -1.92 -8.85
N THR A 255 -12.94 -0.82 -9.50
CA THR A 255 -12.38 -0.86 -10.87
C THR A 255 -11.02 -1.55 -10.94
N LEU A 256 -10.36 -1.76 -9.79
CA LEU A 256 -9.06 -2.41 -9.65
C LEU A 256 -9.16 -3.81 -9.01
N ALA A 257 -10.37 -4.26 -8.69
CA ALA A 257 -10.64 -5.55 -8.06
C ALA A 257 -10.68 -6.70 -9.10
N PRO A 258 -10.43 -7.95 -8.67
CA PRO A 258 -10.02 -8.37 -7.33
C PRO A 258 -8.55 -8.08 -7.04
N GLY A 259 -8.26 -7.67 -5.80
CA GLY A 259 -6.91 -7.36 -5.31
C GLY A 259 -6.52 -8.18 -4.09
N ASN A 260 -5.32 -7.95 -3.58
CA ASN A 260 -4.91 -8.44 -2.25
C ASN A 260 -5.14 -7.36 -1.20
N SER A 261 -5.46 -7.71 0.03
CA SER A 261 -5.76 -6.72 1.08
C SER A 261 -4.87 -6.88 2.30
N LEU A 262 -4.44 -5.76 2.87
CA LEU A 262 -3.73 -5.69 4.14
C LEU A 262 -4.58 -4.93 5.16
N LEU A 263 -4.62 -5.43 6.38
CA LEU A 263 -5.23 -4.79 7.54
C LEU A 263 -4.26 -4.90 8.72
N LYS A 264 -3.66 -3.79 9.13
CA LYS A 264 -2.68 -3.79 10.22
C LYS A 264 -2.98 -2.69 11.21
N SER A 265 -3.15 -3.05 12.49
CA SER A 265 -3.44 -2.09 13.56
C SER A 265 -4.67 -1.23 13.23
N ALA A 266 -5.73 -1.86 12.72
CA ALA A 266 -6.92 -1.21 12.18
C ALA A 266 -7.92 -0.77 13.28
N SER A 267 -7.44 -0.54 14.51
CA SER A 267 -8.22 -0.08 15.66
C SER A 267 -9.50 -0.88 15.96
N TYR A 268 -9.56 -2.15 15.54
CA TYR A 268 -10.73 -3.02 15.67
C TYR A 268 -12.01 -2.40 15.08
N LEU A 269 -11.90 -1.48 14.11
CA LEU A 269 -13.04 -0.70 13.60
C LEU A 269 -14.10 -1.62 12.97
N MET A 270 -13.65 -2.64 12.22
CA MET A 270 -14.51 -3.61 11.54
C MET A 270 -15.14 -4.66 12.47
N HIS A 271 -14.80 -4.65 13.76
CA HIS A 271 -15.54 -5.39 14.79
C HIS A 271 -16.88 -4.72 15.12
N SER A 272 -17.01 -3.42 14.80
CA SER A 272 -18.23 -2.65 15.09
C SER A 272 -19.20 -2.64 13.91
N GLY A 273 -20.47 -2.32 14.20
CA GLY A 273 -21.51 -2.13 13.18
C GLY A 273 -21.34 -0.87 12.31
N ASN A 274 -20.37 -0.01 12.61
CA ASN A 274 -20.16 1.25 11.90
C ASN A 274 -19.21 1.13 10.69
N PHE A 275 -18.60 -0.03 10.48
CA PHE A 275 -17.61 -0.26 9.40
C PHE A 275 -17.92 -1.54 8.61
N THR A 276 -19.20 -1.90 8.52
CA THR A 276 -19.64 -3.09 7.79
C THR A 276 -19.48 -2.91 6.28
N VAL A 277 -19.68 -1.71 5.74
CA VAL A 277 -19.58 -1.45 4.28
C VAL A 277 -18.19 -1.79 3.75
N VAL A 278 -17.13 -1.24 4.38
CA VAL A 278 -15.75 -1.53 3.98
C VAL A 278 -15.35 -2.98 4.26
N ARG A 279 -15.81 -3.56 5.39
CA ARG A 279 -15.57 -4.97 5.72
C ARG A 279 -16.14 -5.91 4.65
N ASP A 280 -17.40 -5.72 4.30
CA ASP A 280 -18.11 -6.57 3.36
C ASP A 280 -17.55 -6.37 1.94
N TRP A 281 -17.16 -5.14 1.58
CA TRP A 281 -16.43 -4.85 0.35
C TRP A 281 -15.09 -5.60 0.27
N LEU A 282 -14.29 -5.61 1.35
CA LEU A 282 -13.03 -6.35 1.41
C LEU A 282 -13.26 -7.85 1.24
N LEU A 283 -14.26 -8.41 1.92
CA LEU A 283 -14.63 -9.83 1.80
C LEU A 283 -15.10 -10.17 0.37
N ALA A 284 -15.77 -9.26 -0.32
CA ALA A 284 -16.21 -9.45 -1.70
C ALA A 284 -15.05 -9.34 -2.72
N ASN A 285 -14.16 -8.36 -2.55
CA ASN A 285 -13.21 -7.93 -3.59
C ASN A 285 -11.76 -8.40 -3.37
N SER A 286 -11.46 -9.07 -2.25
CA SER A 286 -10.11 -9.56 -1.98
C SER A 286 -9.90 -11.01 -2.43
N ALA A 287 -8.75 -11.29 -3.03
CA ALA A 287 -8.25 -12.65 -3.26
C ALA A 287 -7.54 -13.21 -2.03
N THR A 288 -6.76 -12.36 -1.34
CA THR A 288 -6.17 -12.64 -0.04
C THR A 288 -6.40 -11.47 0.91
N ILE A 289 -6.50 -11.75 2.20
CA ILE A 289 -6.50 -10.74 3.26
C ILE A 289 -5.43 -11.16 4.28
N ILE A 290 -4.39 -10.34 4.43
CA ILE A 290 -3.43 -10.46 5.53
C ILE A 290 -3.86 -9.50 6.63
N GLN A 291 -3.98 -9.99 7.86
CA GLN A 291 -4.38 -9.16 8.99
C GLN A 291 -3.79 -9.58 10.33
N ASP A 292 -3.63 -8.64 11.26
CA ASP A 292 -3.63 -8.94 12.70
C ASP A 292 -5.08 -8.99 13.23
N ASP A 293 -5.24 -9.32 14.51
CA ASP A 293 -6.53 -9.50 15.16
C ASP A 293 -7.40 -8.24 15.22
N SER A 294 -6.80 -7.06 14.99
CA SER A 294 -7.55 -5.80 14.82
C SER A 294 -8.30 -5.66 13.49
N GLY A 295 -8.12 -6.60 12.55
CA GLY A 295 -8.80 -6.64 11.25
C GLY A 295 -10.26 -7.12 11.32
N ILE A 296 -10.67 -7.89 10.31
CA ILE A 296 -12.03 -8.45 10.19
C ILE A 296 -12.19 -9.59 11.21
N PRO A 297 -13.26 -9.60 12.02
CA PRO A 297 -13.54 -10.72 12.92
C PRO A 297 -13.70 -12.04 12.16
N LEU A 298 -13.18 -13.14 12.72
CA LEU A 298 -13.23 -14.46 12.08
C LEU A 298 -14.66 -14.90 11.77
N ALA A 299 -15.63 -14.53 12.62
CA ALA A 299 -17.03 -14.85 12.45
C ALA A 299 -17.69 -14.21 11.21
N ASN A 300 -17.09 -13.15 10.65
CA ASN A 300 -17.61 -12.48 9.46
C ASN A 300 -17.15 -13.12 8.15
N TYR A 301 -16.17 -14.02 8.18
CA TYR A 301 -15.74 -14.73 6.99
C TYR A 301 -16.68 -15.89 6.68
N GLY A 302 -17.08 -16.02 5.41
CA GLY A 302 -17.79 -17.20 4.93
C GLY A 302 -16.90 -18.44 4.97
N ALA A 303 -17.18 -19.39 5.85
CA ALA A 303 -16.36 -20.60 6.05
C ALA A 303 -16.19 -21.48 4.80
N ARG A 304 -17.12 -21.38 3.83
CA ARG A 304 -17.02 -22.07 2.53
C ARG A 304 -16.25 -21.29 1.47
N GLN A 305 -16.04 -19.99 1.70
CA GLN A 305 -15.41 -19.06 0.76
C GLN A 305 -13.96 -18.76 1.12
N TRP A 306 -13.54 -19.03 2.36
CA TRP A 306 -12.23 -18.64 2.87
C TRP A 306 -11.49 -19.79 3.54
N ARG A 307 -10.19 -19.86 3.28
CA ARG A 307 -9.24 -20.72 4.00
C ARG A 307 -8.34 -19.85 4.86
N PHE A 308 -8.01 -20.34 6.05
CA PHE A 308 -7.27 -19.60 7.06
C PHE A 308 -5.93 -20.26 7.35
N PHE A 309 -4.88 -19.45 7.33
CA PHE A 309 -3.52 -19.85 7.67
C PHE A 309 -3.03 -18.94 8.80
N PRO A 310 -3.06 -19.40 10.06
CA PRO A 310 -2.64 -18.62 11.21
C PRO A 310 -1.12 -18.71 11.43
N PHE A 311 -0.52 -17.59 11.80
CA PHE A 311 0.91 -17.43 12.02
C PHE A 311 1.20 -16.61 13.28
N GLY A 312 2.13 -17.07 14.12
CA GLY A 312 2.51 -16.44 15.38
C GLY A 312 1.64 -16.88 16.55
N ARG A 313 1.36 -15.95 17.46
CA ARG A 313 0.68 -16.23 18.73
C ARG A 313 -0.40 -15.20 18.98
N TYR A 314 -1.63 -15.66 19.17
CA TYR A 314 -2.73 -14.80 19.57
C TYR A 314 -2.81 -14.69 21.10
N LEU A 315 -2.43 -13.51 21.62
CA LEU A 315 -2.50 -13.17 23.04
C LEU A 315 -3.76 -12.36 23.40
N GLY A 316 -4.60 -12.08 22.40
CA GLY A 316 -5.73 -11.18 22.54
C GLY A 316 -5.37 -9.70 22.33
N PRO A 317 -6.41 -8.84 22.32
CA PRO A 317 -6.25 -7.40 22.18
C PRO A 317 -5.35 -6.78 23.25
N ILE A 318 -4.80 -5.61 22.94
CA ILE A 318 -4.16 -4.74 23.95
C ILE A 318 -5.24 -4.06 24.81
N ASP A 319 -4.83 -3.52 25.96
CA ASP A 319 -5.75 -2.97 26.98
C ASP A 319 -6.58 -1.78 26.47
N GLU A 320 -6.11 -1.09 25.44
CA GLU A 320 -6.82 -0.01 24.75
C GLU A 320 -8.07 -0.49 23.98
N PHE A 321 -8.20 -1.79 23.70
CA PHE A 321 -9.31 -2.38 22.95
C PHE A 321 -9.99 -3.52 23.73
N PRO A 322 -10.59 -3.22 24.90
CA PRO A 322 -11.23 -4.24 25.73
C PRO A 322 -12.43 -4.86 25.01
N GLY A 323 -12.71 -6.14 25.29
CA GLY A 323 -13.86 -6.84 24.75
C GLY A 323 -13.77 -7.23 23.27
N ARG A 324 -12.58 -7.15 22.65
CA ARG A 324 -12.33 -7.58 21.26
C ARG A 324 -11.74 -8.98 21.15
N TYR A 325 -11.67 -9.71 22.26
CA TYR A 325 -11.17 -11.09 22.27
C TYR A 325 -12.11 -12.02 21.48
N GLN A 326 -11.53 -12.87 20.63
CA GLN A 326 -12.25 -13.85 19.83
C GLN A 326 -11.83 -15.28 20.21
N GLU A 327 -12.73 -16.04 20.84
CA GLU A 327 -12.46 -17.45 21.24
C GLU A 327 -12.08 -18.33 20.05
N ARG A 328 -12.86 -18.27 18.96
CA ARG A 328 -12.57 -19.04 17.74
C ARG A 328 -11.24 -18.64 17.07
N TYR A 329 -10.81 -17.40 17.25
CA TYR A 329 -9.50 -16.95 16.76
C TYR A 329 -8.39 -17.56 17.62
N ALA A 330 -8.56 -17.63 18.94
CA ALA A 330 -7.63 -18.34 19.81
C ALA A 330 -7.51 -19.83 19.47
N GLU A 331 -8.64 -20.51 19.24
CA GLU A 331 -8.67 -21.90 18.79
C GLU A 331 -7.91 -22.09 17.47
N LEU A 332 -8.14 -21.22 16.49
CA LEU A 332 -7.44 -21.25 15.20
C LEU A 332 -5.91 -21.16 15.40
N PHE A 333 -5.45 -20.30 16.31
CA PHE A 333 -4.03 -20.06 16.56
C PHE A 333 -3.32 -21.14 17.40
N THR A 334 -4.05 -22.13 17.94
CA THR A 334 -3.42 -23.30 18.58
C THR A 334 -2.58 -24.13 17.59
N ARG A 335 -2.84 -23.99 16.29
CA ARG A 335 -2.13 -24.66 15.20
C ARG A 335 -1.29 -23.69 14.36
N ALA A 336 -1.04 -22.48 14.86
CA ALA A 336 -0.31 -21.46 14.13
C ALA A 336 1.16 -21.84 13.92
N GLN A 337 1.67 -21.55 12.72
CA GLN A 337 3.11 -21.63 12.48
C GLN A 337 3.81 -20.44 13.15
N PRO A 338 4.98 -20.59 13.78
CA PRO A 338 5.66 -19.47 14.39
C PRO A 338 6.09 -18.42 13.35
N ILE A 339 6.16 -17.16 13.77
CA ILE A 339 6.83 -16.07 13.04
C ILE A 339 7.89 -15.45 13.93
N ASP A 340 8.92 -14.92 13.31
CA ASP A 340 10.08 -14.32 13.98
C ASP A 340 10.20 -12.82 13.71
N PHE A 341 9.12 -12.20 13.24
CA PHE A 341 8.94 -10.76 13.06
C PHE A 341 7.74 -10.24 13.83
N GLY A 342 7.79 -8.95 14.16
CA GLY A 342 6.72 -8.22 14.82
C GLY A 342 5.73 -7.61 13.83
N VAL A 343 4.43 -7.63 14.14
CA VAL A 343 3.37 -6.96 13.36
C VAL A 343 2.15 -6.62 14.25
N GLY A 344 1.41 -5.57 13.86
CA GLY A 344 0.18 -5.17 14.53
C GLY A 344 0.41 -4.55 15.91
N TYR A 345 -0.63 -4.49 16.75
CA TYR A 345 -0.52 -3.92 18.09
C TYR A 345 0.39 -4.72 19.04
N ARG A 346 0.42 -6.04 18.88
CA ARG A 346 1.30 -6.96 19.63
C ARG A 346 2.64 -7.17 18.89
N TRP A 347 3.30 -6.08 18.49
CA TRP A 347 4.49 -6.08 17.63
C TRP A 347 5.76 -6.68 18.25
N ARG A 348 5.76 -7.01 19.54
CA ARG A 348 6.94 -7.61 20.17
C ARG A 348 7.19 -9.00 19.60
N MET A 349 8.46 -9.37 19.53
CA MET A 349 8.88 -10.68 19.03
C MET A 349 8.16 -11.78 19.81
N HIS A 350 7.58 -12.75 19.09
CA HIS A 350 6.80 -13.88 19.63
C HIS A 350 5.45 -13.53 20.30
N GLU A 351 5.01 -12.26 20.26
CA GLU A 351 3.68 -11.84 20.72
C GLU A 351 2.71 -11.55 19.57
N SER A 352 3.23 -11.40 18.35
CA SER A 352 2.44 -11.03 17.18
C SER A 352 1.60 -12.19 16.66
N ASN A 353 0.42 -11.84 16.13
CA ASN A 353 -0.45 -12.73 15.38
C ASN A 353 -0.63 -12.19 13.97
N LEU A 354 -0.67 -13.09 12.99
CA LEU A 354 -0.90 -12.77 11.60
C LEU A 354 -1.79 -13.86 11.00
N LEU A 355 -2.92 -13.47 10.44
CA LEU A 355 -3.82 -14.35 9.71
C LEU A 355 -3.71 -14.06 8.22
N LEU A 356 -3.34 -15.07 7.44
CA LEU A 356 -3.53 -15.08 5.99
C LEU A 356 -4.85 -15.79 5.69
N ALA A 357 -5.84 -15.02 5.23
CA ALA A 357 -7.09 -15.53 4.69
C ALA A 357 -7.00 -15.58 3.16
N VAL A 358 -7.27 -16.74 2.57
CA VAL A 358 -7.22 -16.96 1.12
C VAL A 358 -8.61 -17.34 0.62
N LYS A 359 -9.12 -16.61 -0.37
CA LYS A 359 -10.43 -16.89 -0.96
C LYS A 359 -10.37 -18.17 -1.81
N VAL A 360 -11.35 -19.04 -1.65
CA VAL A 360 -11.48 -20.30 -2.42
C VAL A 360 -11.97 -19.96 -3.83
N PRO A 361 -11.23 -20.35 -4.89
CA PRO A 361 -11.64 -20.13 -6.28
C PRO A 361 -13.03 -20.72 -6.57
N GLY A 362 -13.87 -20.00 -7.34
CA GLY A 362 -15.19 -20.46 -7.77
C GLY A 362 -16.30 -20.38 -6.70
N SER A 363 -16.04 -19.77 -5.55
CA SER A 363 -17.04 -19.51 -4.50
C SER A 363 -17.71 -18.12 -4.61
N GLU A 364 -17.53 -17.46 -5.76
CA GLU A 364 -18.07 -16.15 -6.08
C GLU A 364 -19.58 -16.25 -6.27
N THR A 365 -20.32 -15.42 -5.53
CA THR A 365 -21.73 -15.19 -5.83
C THR A 365 -21.77 -14.10 -6.90
N PRO A 366 -22.44 -14.32 -8.06
CA PRO A 366 -22.53 -13.28 -9.07
C PRO A 366 -23.22 -12.04 -8.46
N PRO A 367 -22.81 -10.81 -8.82
CA PRO A 367 -23.47 -9.62 -8.36
C PRO A 367 -24.95 -9.69 -8.77
N SER A 368 -25.83 -9.38 -7.83
CA SER A 368 -27.28 -9.31 -8.02
C SER A 368 -27.60 -8.15 -8.96
N GLY A 369 -27.43 -8.36 -10.26
CA GLY A 369 -27.98 -7.48 -11.28
C GLY A 369 -29.48 -7.72 -11.34
N GLU A 370 -30.26 -6.67 -11.05
CA GLU A 370 -31.69 -6.61 -11.37
C GLU A 370 -31.87 -7.03 -12.82
N ALA A 371 -32.58 -8.13 -13.02
CA ALA A 371 -32.97 -8.62 -14.32
C ALA A 371 -34.04 -7.70 -14.92
N THR A 372 -33.62 -6.63 -15.60
CA THR A 372 -34.46 -6.04 -16.64
C THR A 372 -34.35 -6.92 -17.87
N SER A 373 -35.32 -7.83 -17.97
CA SER A 373 -35.69 -8.57 -19.17
C SER A 373 -35.96 -7.61 -20.34
N SER A 374 -35.21 -7.75 -21.42
CA SER A 374 -35.68 -7.64 -22.82
C SER A 374 -34.49 -7.69 -23.79
N ALA A 375 -34.25 -8.86 -24.40
CA ALA A 375 -33.64 -8.96 -25.72
C ALA A 375 -33.88 -10.37 -26.29
N ASP A 376 -34.41 -10.42 -27.50
CA ASP A 376 -34.68 -11.64 -28.27
C ASP A 376 -33.44 -12.54 -28.49
N PRO A 377 -33.61 -13.86 -28.66
CA PRO A 377 -32.49 -14.79 -28.72
C PRO A 377 -31.82 -14.79 -30.11
N THR A 378 -30.51 -14.56 -30.13
CA THR A 378 -29.63 -14.86 -31.27
C THR A 378 -29.47 -16.38 -31.51
N PRO A 379 -29.17 -16.82 -32.75
CA PRO A 379 -29.18 -18.24 -33.11
C PRO A 379 -28.04 -19.04 -32.47
N LYS A 380 -28.33 -20.27 -32.05
CA LYS A 380 -27.35 -21.19 -31.44
C LYS A 380 -26.27 -21.66 -32.44
N PRO A 381 -24.98 -21.71 -32.04
CA PRO A 381 -23.94 -22.38 -32.83
C PRO A 381 -24.09 -23.92 -32.79
N PRO A 382 -23.59 -24.64 -33.82
CA PRO A 382 -23.78 -26.08 -33.93
C PRO A 382 -22.97 -26.87 -32.89
N ARG A 383 -23.60 -27.93 -32.36
CA ARG A 383 -23.08 -28.79 -31.30
C ARG A 383 -21.97 -29.72 -31.82
N PRO A 384 -20.84 -29.89 -31.11
CA PRO A 384 -19.85 -30.91 -31.46
C PRO A 384 -20.40 -32.32 -31.17
N LYS A 385 -20.08 -33.28 -32.08
CA LYS A 385 -20.45 -34.70 -31.96
C LYS A 385 -19.80 -35.32 -30.70
N ARG A 386 -20.62 -35.97 -29.88
CA ARG A 386 -20.18 -36.73 -28.68
C ARG A 386 -19.50 -38.03 -29.14
N LEU A 387 -18.25 -38.26 -28.72
CA LEU A 387 -17.59 -39.56 -28.84
C LEU A 387 -18.24 -40.57 -27.88
N ARG A 388 -18.42 -41.81 -28.36
CA ARG A 388 -19.02 -42.93 -27.62
C ARG A 388 -18.09 -43.37 -26.47
N PRO A 389 -18.57 -43.62 -25.24
CA PRO A 389 -17.74 -44.21 -24.19
C PRO A 389 -17.37 -45.66 -24.53
N PRO A 390 -16.19 -46.16 -24.13
CA PRO A 390 -15.85 -47.57 -24.24
C PRO A 390 -16.72 -48.44 -23.32
N GLU A 391 -16.96 -49.67 -23.78
CA GLU A 391 -17.85 -50.68 -23.20
C GLU A 391 -17.37 -51.16 -21.81
N SER A 392 -18.32 -51.42 -20.91
CA SER A 392 -18.06 -51.90 -19.55
C SER A 392 -17.69 -53.39 -19.54
N ILE A 393 -16.57 -53.72 -18.92
CA ILE A 393 -16.11 -55.09 -18.68
C ILE A 393 -17.06 -55.79 -17.66
N PRO A 394 -17.57 -57.00 -17.93
CA PRO A 394 -18.44 -57.72 -17.01
C PRO A 394 -17.67 -58.24 -15.77
N PRO A 395 -18.32 -58.32 -14.60
CA PRO A 395 -17.69 -58.83 -13.38
C PRO A 395 -17.49 -60.36 -13.45
N SER A 396 -16.36 -60.82 -12.92
CA SER A 396 -16.02 -62.24 -12.78
C SER A 396 -16.84 -62.90 -11.66
N PRO A 397 -17.31 -64.15 -11.79
CA PRO A 397 -18.20 -64.78 -10.82
C PRO A 397 -17.45 -65.14 -9.52
N GLY A 398 -18.09 -64.82 -8.41
CA GLY A 398 -17.53 -64.93 -7.06
C GLY A 398 -17.29 -66.36 -6.58
N ARG A 399 -16.43 -66.46 -5.56
CA ARG A 399 -16.42 -67.57 -4.60
C ARG A 399 -16.78 -67.03 -3.22
N PHE A 400 -17.93 -67.49 -2.75
CA PHE A 400 -18.31 -67.58 -1.34
C PHE A 400 -17.27 -68.40 -0.56
N TYR A 401 -16.92 -67.98 0.65
CA TYR A 401 -16.82 -68.87 1.82
C TYR A 401 -17.15 -68.10 3.10
N TRP A 402 -17.94 -68.77 3.94
CA TRP A 402 -18.53 -68.34 5.20
C TRP A 402 -17.64 -68.65 6.43
N PHE A 403 -17.87 -67.86 7.50
CA PHE A 403 -17.65 -68.11 8.95
C PHE A 403 -16.20 -68.39 9.43
N ARG A 404 -15.72 -67.85 10.55
CA ARG A 404 -16.31 -67.58 11.87
C ARG A 404 -15.76 -66.31 12.51
#